data_AF-A0A914XTG4-F1
#
_entry.id   AF-A0A914XTG4-F1
#
_cell.length_a   1.000
_cell.length_b   1.000
_cell.length_c   1.000
_cell.angle_alpha   90.00
_cell.angle_beta   90.00
_cell.angle_gamma   90.00
#
_symmetry.space_group_name_H-M   'P 1'
#
loop_
_entity.id
_entity.type
_entity.pdbx_description
1 polymer ?
#
loop_
_entity_poly.entity_id
_entity_poly.type
_entity_poly.pdbx_seq_one_letter_code
_entity_poly.pdbx_strand_id
1 'polypeptide(L)'
;MIQSDTSNEVSTTFDLGKTNVIKSPIAISAELGEGNHIIHKEIHIQISLSNLQKDPLTLKMTVHRSDVFMFAGTNELNIRKELKKYPIPISLEPGQTQNRTLSFIANVAGELPFPRISIECNNELDAVINSYAIKALPKAVLVLSIKS
;
A
#
# COMPACT_ATOMS: atom_id res chain seq x y z
N MET A 1 33.90 -37.58 16.99
CA MET A 1 32.90 -37.34 18.06
C MET A 1 33.08 -35.89 18.49
N ILE A 2 32.16 -34.94 18.38
CA ILE A 2 30.75 -34.88 17.95
C ILE A 2 30.60 -33.52 17.25
N GLN A 3 29.89 -33.51 16.11
CA GLN A 3 29.46 -32.30 15.41
C GLN A 3 28.54 -31.47 16.34
N SER A 4 28.74 -30.16 16.40
CA SER A 4 27.81 -29.23 17.02
C SER A 4 27.06 -28.46 15.94
N ASP A 5 25.83 -28.90 15.73
CA ASP A 5 24.66 -28.25 15.14
C ASP A 5 24.86 -26.85 14.53
N THR A 6 24.98 -26.84 13.21
CA THR A 6 24.48 -25.72 12.40
C THR A 6 22.96 -25.72 12.47
N SER A 7 22.39 -24.72 13.13
CA SER A 7 20.98 -24.37 13.08
C SER A 7 20.53 -24.30 11.61
N ASN A 8 19.80 -25.31 11.16
CA ASN A 8 19.07 -25.26 9.90
C ASN A 8 17.97 -24.19 10.05
N GLU A 9 18.28 -22.96 9.64
CA GLU A 9 17.25 -21.98 9.32
C GLU A 9 16.45 -22.54 8.14
N VAL A 10 15.25 -23.05 8.44
CA VAL A 10 14.28 -23.42 7.42
C VAL A 10 13.76 -22.12 6.81
N SER A 11 14.40 -21.66 5.74
CA SER A 11 13.85 -20.57 4.94
C SER A 11 12.71 -21.11 4.10
N THR A 12 11.48 -20.83 4.55
CA THR A 12 10.28 -21.16 3.77
C THR A 12 10.11 -20.07 2.71
N THR A 13 10.77 -20.22 1.56
CA THR A 13 10.49 -19.41 0.37
C THR A 13 9.18 -19.89 -0.24
N PHE A 14 8.10 -19.15 0.00
CA PHE A 14 6.87 -19.30 -0.77
C PHE A 14 7.13 -18.76 -2.19
N ASP A 15 7.44 -19.63 -3.13
CA ASP A 15 7.36 -19.31 -4.56
C ASP A 15 5.87 -19.28 -4.94
N LEU A 16 5.31 -18.07 -5.03
CA LEU A 16 3.92 -17.83 -5.42
C LEU A 16 3.65 -18.09 -6.92
N GLY A 17 4.62 -18.64 -7.64
CA GLY A 17 4.55 -18.81 -9.08
C GLY A 17 4.76 -17.48 -9.79
N LYS A 18 5.69 -17.46 -10.74
CA LYS A 18 5.82 -16.33 -11.67
C LYS A 18 4.67 -16.37 -12.67
N THR A 19 3.53 -15.79 -12.29
CA THR A 19 2.58 -15.35 -13.30
C THR A 19 3.17 -14.10 -13.92
N ASN A 20 3.61 -14.20 -15.18
CA ASN A 20 3.93 -13.04 -15.98
C ASN A 20 2.66 -12.19 -16.13
N VAL A 21 2.39 -11.29 -15.18
CA VAL A 21 1.38 -10.25 -15.34
C VAL A 21 1.97 -9.18 -16.27
N ILE A 22 2.12 -9.57 -17.53
CA ILE A 22 2.50 -8.66 -18.61
C ILE A 22 1.27 -7.78 -18.86
N LYS A 23 1.35 -6.51 -18.44
CA LYS A 23 0.66 -5.30 -18.98
C LYS A 23 0.19 -4.29 -17.93
N SER A 24 0.56 -4.37 -16.65
CA SER A 24 0.34 -3.18 -15.81
C SER A 24 1.30 -2.07 -16.24
N PRO A 25 0.81 -0.85 -16.55
CA PRO A 25 1.68 0.27 -16.91
C PRO A 25 2.46 0.80 -15.71
N ILE A 26 2.08 0.39 -14.50
CA ILE A 26 2.78 0.73 -13.26
C ILE A 26 3.09 -0.53 -12.43
N ALA A 27 4.17 -0.47 -11.67
CA ALA A 27 4.33 -1.32 -10.49
C ALA A 27 3.79 -0.56 -9.27
N ILE A 28 3.14 -1.28 -8.36
CA ILE A 28 2.70 -0.73 -7.08
C ILE A 28 3.06 -1.72 -5.96
N SER A 29 3.57 -1.20 -4.86
CA SER A 29 3.77 -1.95 -3.62
C SER A 29 3.33 -1.13 -2.43
N ALA A 30 3.09 -1.83 -1.31
CA ALA A 30 2.79 -1.21 -0.04
C ALA A 30 3.56 -1.91 1.07
N GLU A 31 4.14 -1.09 1.94
CA GLU A 31 4.89 -1.55 3.10
C GLU A 31 4.36 -0.82 4.33
N LEU A 32 4.24 -1.54 5.43
CA LEU A 32 3.94 -0.92 6.70
C LEU A 32 5.20 -0.22 7.22
N GLY A 33 5.05 1.03 7.67
CA GLY A 33 6.13 1.77 8.29
C GLY A 33 6.61 1.08 9.57
N GLU A 34 7.84 1.34 9.99
CA GLU A 34 8.41 0.72 11.18
C GLU A 34 7.57 1.02 12.45
N GLY A 35 7.41 0.01 13.31
CA GLY A 35 6.78 0.16 14.63
C GLY A 35 5.67 -0.85 14.91
N ASN A 36 5.11 -0.77 16.12
CA ASN A 36 3.99 -1.62 16.52
C ASN A 36 2.67 -1.02 16.03
N HIS A 37 2.01 -1.69 15.09
CA HIS A 37 0.69 -1.31 14.59
C HIS A 37 -0.37 -1.63 15.64
N ILE A 38 -0.72 -0.63 16.45
CA ILE A 38 -1.61 -0.80 17.60
C ILE A 38 -2.83 0.11 17.43
N ILE A 39 -3.97 -0.32 17.96
CA ILE A 39 -5.18 0.50 18.03
C ILE A 39 -4.92 1.89 18.63
N HIS A 40 -5.64 2.89 18.15
CA HIS A 40 -5.55 4.29 18.61
C HIS A 40 -4.16 4.93 18.47
N LYS A 41 -3.22 4.28 17.77
CA LYS A 41 -1.95 4.86 17.36
C LYS A 41 -1.95 5.07 15.85
N GLU A 42 -1.11 6.01 15.42
CA GLU A 42 -0.87 6.24 14.01
C GLU A 42 -0.14 5.03 13.41
N ILE A 43 -0.68 4.56 12.30
CA ILE A 43 -0.14 3.50 11.47
C ILE A 43 0.17 4.14 10.12
N HIS A 44 1.40 3.95 9.66
CA HIS A 44 1.88 4.45 8.38
C HIS A 44 1.95 3.30 7.38
N ILE A 45 1.41 3.50 6.19
CA ILE A 45 1.66 2.65 5.02
C ILE A 45 2.41 3.48 3.99
N GLN A 46 3.59 3.01 3.58
CA GLN A 46 4.31 3.54 2.44
C GLN A 46 3.83 2.82 1.17
N ILE A 47 3.24 3.59 0.25
CA ILE A 47 2.88 3.14 -1.10
C ILE A 47 3.98 3.58 -2.07
N SER A 48 4.53 2.66 -2.83
CA SER A 48 5.48 2.95 -3.92
C SER A 48 4.81 2.71 -5.26
N LEU A 49 4.91 3.69 -6.16
CA LEU A 49 4.36 3.65 -7.51
C LEU A 49 5.49 3.86 -8.51
N SER A 50 5.70 2.92 -9.43
CA SER A 50 6.75 3.00 -10.45
C SER A 50 6.14 2.98 -11.85
N ASN A 51 6.53 3.91 -12.71
CA ASN A 51 6.13 3.91 -14.12
C ASN A 51 6.95 2.88 -14.91
N LEU A 52 6.27 1.90 -15.50
CA LEU A 52 6.87 0.87 -16.35
C LEU A 52 6.74 1.17 -17.84
N GLN A 53 6.07 2.26 -18.20
CA GLN A 53 5.93 2.73 -19.57
C GLN A 53 7.14 3.54 -20.00
N LYS A 54 7.28 3.68 -21.32
CA LYS A 54 8.28 4.56 -21.95
C LYS A 54 7.83 6.01 -22.02
N ASP A 55 6.55 6.25 -21.76
CA ASP A 55 5.93 7.58 -21.78
C ASP A 55 5.61 8.04 -20.34
N PRO A 56 5.61 9.37 -20.08
CA PRO A 56 5.18 9.90 -18.81
C PRO A 56 3.73 9.55 -18.49
N LEU A 57 3.44 9.26 -17.22
CA LEU A 57 2.09 8.97 -16.74
C LEU A 57 1.62 10.05 -15.78
N THR A 58 0.43 10.58 -16.03
CA THR A 58 -0.31 11.38 -15.05
C THR A 58 -1.39 10.50 -14.45
N LEU A 59 -1.19 10.16 -13.18
CA LEU A 59 -2.07 9.32 -12.39
C LEU A 59 -2.78 10.14 -11.33
N LYS A 60 -3.85 9.55 -10.84
CA LYS A 60 -4.77 10.16 -9.91
C LYS A 60 -5.14 9.12 -8.86
N MET A 61 -4.46 9.17 -7.71
CA MET A 61 -4.68 8.19 -6.64
C MET A 61 -5.80 8.66 -5.72
N THR A 62 -6.72 7.76 -5.39
CA THR A 62 -7.82 7.95 -4.45
C THR A 62 -7.79 6.90 -3.36
N VAL A 63 -7.74 7.34 -2.11
CA VAL A 63 -7.87 6.46 -0.94
C VAL A 63 -9.28 6.58 -0.41
N HIS A 64 -9.99 5.46 -0.38
CA HIS A 64 -11.38 5.42 0.07
C HIS A 64 -11.42 5.34 1.60
N ARG A 65 -12.35 6.08 2.20
CA ARG A 65 -12.62 5.96 3.64
C ARG A 65 -13.12 4.55 3.94
N SER A 66 -12.70 4.03 5.08
CA SER A 66 -13.08 2.72 5.59
C SER A 66 -13.59 2.87 7.02
N ASP A 67 -14.61 2.11 7.40
CA ASP A 67 -15.20 2.21 8.74
C ASP A 67 -14.26 1.67 9.84
N VAL A 68 -13.26 0.86 9.48
CA VAL A 68 -12.26 0.32 10.40
C VAL A 68 -11.07 1.26 10.66
N PHE A 69 -10.86 2.25 9.80
CA PHE A 69 -9.74 3.18 9.85
C PHE A 69 -10.20 4.63 9.85
N MET A 70 -9.73 5.39 10.83
CA MET A 70 -9.77 6.86 10.80
C MET A 70 -8.44 7.39 10.25
N PHE A 71 -8.40 8.58 9.66
CA PHE A 71 -7.11 9.18 9.25
C PHE A 71 -6.47 9.89 10.46
N ALA A 72 -5.15 9.79 10.63
CA ALA A 72 -4.44 10.34 11.78
C ALA A 72 -3.97 11.80 11.55
N GLY A 73 -4.09 12.67 12.58
CA GLY A 73 -3.32 13.92 12.71
C GLY A 73 -4.07 15.24 12.45
N THR A 74 -3.36 16.39 12.51
CA THR A 74 -3.81 17.67 11.90
C THR A 74 -3.95 17.55 10.37
N ASN A 75 -3.29 16.53 9.83
CA ASN A 75 -3.57 16.00 8.51
C ASN A 75 -4.93 15.33 8.42
N GLU A 76 -5.70 15.01 9.45
CA GLU A 76 -7.11 14.65 9.29
C GLU A 76 -7.95 15.88 8.88
N LEU A 77 -7.54 17.08 9.30
CA LEU A 77 -8.14 18.36 8.90
C LEU A 77 -7.63 18.81 7.52
N ASN A 78 -6.35 18.59 7.21
CA ASN A 78 -5.83 18.73 5.86
C ASN A 78 -6.32 17.62 4.93
N ILE A 79 -6.52 16.37 5.35
CA ILE A 79 -7.11 15.25 4.59
C ILE A 79 -8.63 15.44 4.50
N ARG A 80 -9.33 16.04 5.46
CA ARG A 80 -10.73 16.49 5.25
C ARG A 80 -10.82 17.66 4.26
N LYS A 81 -9.82 18.56 4.21
CA LYS A 81 -9.69 19.63 3.20
C LYS A 81 -9.07 19.16 1.87
N GLU A 82 -8.28 18.10 1.89
CA GLU A 82 -7.57 17.50 0.76
C GLU A 82 -8.39 16.36 0.19
N LEU A 83 -9.34 15.75 0.91
CA LEU A 83 -10.47 14.95 0.40
C LEU A 83 -11.52 15.82 -0.28
N LYS A 84 -11.58 17.12 0.03
CA LYS A 84 -12.23 18.08 -0.89
C LYS A 84 -11.39 18.35 -2.15
N LYS A 85 -10.09 18.03 -2.14
CA LYS A 85 -9.19 18.01 -3.30
C LYS A 85 -8.79 16.58 -3.68
N TYR A 86 -9.59 15.56 -3.35
CA TYR A 86 -9.31 14.26 -3.93
C TYR A 86 -9.87 14.33 -5.33
N PRO A 87 -8.93 14.30 -6.25
CA PRO A 87 -7.87 13.29 -6.19
C PRO A 87 -6.40 13.77 -6.17
N ILE A 88 -5.49 12.95 -5.61
CA ILE A 88 -4.05 13.27 -5.57
C ILE A 88 -3.45 13.09 -6.97
N PRO A 89 -2.99 14.16 -7.63
CA PRO A 89 -2.27 14.05 -8.90
C PRO A 89 -0.85 13.53 -8.66
N ILE A 90 -0.42 12.60 -9.50
CA ILE A 90 0.88 11.95 -9.47
C ILE A 90 1.42 11.99 -10.90
N SER A 91 2.55 12.66 -11.12
CA SER A 91 3.24 12.64 -12.40
C SER A 91 4.46 11.72 -12.27
N LEU A 92 4.54 10.69 -13.10
CA LEU A 92 5.65 9.75 -13.12
C LEU A 92 6.30 9.77 -14.51
N GLU A 93 7.54 10.22 -14.56
CA GLU A 93 8.40 10.06 -15.73
C GLU A 93 8.69 8.57 -15.98
N PRO A 94 9.10 8.19 -17.21
CA PRO A 94 9.46 6.81 -17.53
C PRO A 94 10.51 6.24 -16.56
N GLY A 95 10.23 5.07 -15.96
CA GLY A 95 11.11 4.43 -14.98
C GLY A 95 11.16 5.10 -13.59
N GLN A 96 10.48 6.24 -13.40
CA GLN A 96 10.44 6.93 -12.11
C GLN A 96 9.62 6.14 -11.11
N THR A 97 10.09 6.13 -9.85
CA THR A 97 9.34 5.66 -8.69
C THR A 97 9.02 6.81 -7.76
N GLN A 98 7.79 6.88 -7.27
CA GLN A 98 7.36 7.83 -6.26
C GLN A 98 6.78 7.11 -5.04
N ASN A 99 7.21 7.53 -3.86
CA ASN A 99 6.74 7.00 -2.58
C ASN A 99 5.72 7.97 -1.96
N ARG A 100 4.65 7.41 -1.38
CA ARG A 100 3.58 8.15 -0.71
C ARG A 100 3.25 7.48 0.62
N THR A 101 3.24 8.26 1.69
CA THR A 101 2.87 7.76 3.01
C THR A 101 1.40 8.03 3.28
N LEU A 102 0.65 6.99 3.61
CA LEU A 102 -0.72 7.04 4.10
C LEU A 102 -0.72 6.83 5.61
N SER A 103 -1.35 7.73 6.35
CA SER A 103 -1.45 7.66 7.81
C SER A 103 -2.88 7.41 8.26
N PHE A 104 -3.08 6.41 9.11
CA PHE A 104 -4.38 6.04 9.66
C PHE A 104 -4.29 5.65 11.12
N ILE A 105 -5.41 5.68 11.81
CA ILE A 105 -5.64 5.18 13.16
C ILE A 105 -6.65 4.06 13.04
N ALA A 106 -6.28 2.88 13.52
CA ALA A 106 -7.21 1.78 13.65
C ALA A 106 -8.07 1.92 14.92
N ASN A 107 -9.38 1.73 14.76
CA ASN A 107 -10.33 1.79 15.88
C ASN A 107 -10.51 0.45 16.60
N VAL A 108 -10.12 -0.64 15.94
CA VAL A 108 -10.26 -2.02 16.43
C VAL A 108 -9.00 -2.82 16.14
N ALA A 109 -8.72 -3.82 16.97
CA ALA A 109 -7.60 -4.74 16.76
C ALA A 109 -8.04 -5.92 15.88
N GLY A 110 -7.06 -6.63 15.33
CA GLY A 110 -7.25 -7.81 14.49
C GLY A 110 -6.69 -7.64 13.09
N GLU A 111 -7.09 -8.54 12.20
CA GLU A 111 -6.80 -8.47 10.78
C GLU A 111 -7.80 -7.52 10.11
N LEU A 112 -7.37 -6.28 9.82
CA LEU A 112 -8.23 -5.26 9.23
C LEU A 112 -8.06 -5.23 7.71
N PRO A 113 -9.13 -5.06 6.93
CA PRO A 113 -9.03 -4.97 5.48
C PRO A 113 -8.12 -3.80 5.09
N PHE A 114 -7.18 -4.02 4.18
CA PHE A 114 -6.26 -2.99 3.72
C PHE A 114 -7.03 -1.80 3.13
N PRO A 115 -6.59 -0.54 3.35
CA PRO A 115 -7.28 0.63 2.82
C PRO A 115 -7.51 0.51 1.31
N ARG A 116 -8.75 0.70 0.87
CA ARG A 116 -9.08 0.60 -0.55
C ARG A 116 -8.48 1.78 -1.29
N ILE A 117 -7.67 1.50 -2.30
CA ILE A 117 -7.03 2.49 -3.17
C ILE A 117 -7.55 2.27 -4.60
N SER A 118 -7.86 3.36 -5.29
CA SER A 118 -8.09 3.36 -6.75
C SER A 118 -7.15 4.33 -7.42
N ILE A 119 -6.70 3.99 -8.62
CA ILE A 119 -5.84 4.85 -9.43
C ILE A 119 -6.55 5.10 -10.75
N GLU A 120 -6.79 6.37 -11.06
CA GLU A 120 -7.27 6.83 -12.35
C GLU A 120 -6.08 7.38 -13.16
N CYS A 121 -6.17 7.28 -14.47
CA CYS A 121 -5.23 7.69 -15.49
C CYS A 121 -6.06 8.05 -16.73
N ASN A 122 -5.55 8.91 -17.59
CA ASN A 122 -6.38 9.55 -18.61
C ASN A 122 -6.79 8.62 -19.80
N ASN A 123 -6.57 7.31 -19.72
CA ASN A 123 -6.61 6.36 -20.85
C ASN A 123 -7.24 4.99 -20.49
N GLU A 124 -7.35 4.07 -21.47
CA GLU A 124 -7.75 2.64 -21.33
C GLU A 124 -6.96 1.85 -20.25
N LEU A 125 -5.88 2.42 -19.74
CA LEU A 125 -5.00 1.87 -18.73
C LEU A 125 -5.65 1.76 -17.35
N ASP A 126 -6.72 2.50 -17.06
CA ASP A 126 -7.41 2.48 -15.77
C ASP A 126 -7.91 1.10 -15.38
N ALA A 127 -8.60 0.45 -16.32
CA ALA A 127 -9.11 -0.88 -16.11
C ALA A 127 -7.97 -1.86 -15.81
N VAL A 128 -6.82 -1.70 -16.46
CA VAL A 128 -5.65 -2.55 -16.30
C VAL A 128 -4.98 -2.30 -14.95
N ILE A 129 -4.73 -1.04 -14.59
CA ILE A 129 -4.12 -0.67 -13.30
C ILE A 129 -4.97 -1.19 -12.14
N ASN A 130 -6.28 -0.93 -12.17
CA ASN A 130 -7.16 -1.35 -11.08
C ASN A 130 -7.41 -2.87 -11.06
N SER A 131 -7.31 -3.56 -12.20
CA SER A 131 -7.49 -5.02 -12.26
C SER A 131 -6.25 -5.82 -11.92
N TYR A 132 -5.05 -5.24 -12.06
CA TYR A 132 -3.78 -5.95 -11.91
C TYR A 132 -2.87 -5.31 -10.87
N ALA A 133 -2.54 -4.03 -11.01
CA ALA A 133 -1.61 -3.35 -10.10
C ALA A 133 -2.15 -3.33 -8.67
N ILE A 134 -3.39 -2.86 -8.49
CA ILE A 134 -4.01 -2.74 -7.17
C ILE A 134 -4.15 -4.09 -6.46
N LYS A 135 -4.26 -5.20 -7.20
CA LYS A 135 -4.30 -6.55 -6.60
C LYS A 135 -2.97 -7.00 -5.99
N ALA A 136 -1.86 -6.33 -6.32
CA ALA A 136 -0.56 -6.58 -5.70
C ALA A 136 -0.46 -6.00 -4.28
N LEU A 137 -1.39 -5.11 -3.89
CA LEU A 137 -1.43 -4.57 -2.55
C LEU A 137 -1.82 -5.65 -1.52
N PRO A 138 -1.37 -5.53 -0.26
CA PRO A 138 -1.79 -6.41 0.82
C PRO A 138 -3.32 -6.44 0.95
N LYS A 139 -3.86 -7.57 1.38
CA LYS A 139 -5.31 -7.71 1.62
C LYS A 139 -5.73 -7.16 2.96
N ALA A 140 -4.82 -7.15 3.93
CA ALA A 140 -5.10 -6.76 5.29
C ALA A 140 -3.87 -6.13 5.98
N VAL A 141 -4.14 -5.42 7.06
CA VAL A 141 -3.16 -4.90 8.01
C VAL A 141 -3.46 -5.54 9.36
N LEU A 142 -2.47 -6.17 9.97
CA LEU A 142 -2.60 -6.70 11.33
C LEU A 142 -2.42 -5.58 12.34
N VAL A 143 -3.45 -5.36 13.16
CA VAL A 143 -3.45 -4.35 14.22
C VAL A 143 -3.56 -5.04 15.57
N LEU A 144 -2.64 -4.72 16.47
CA LEU A 144 -2.57 -5.28 17.80
C LEU A 144 -3.43 -4.47 18.77
N SER A 145 -4.02 -5.17 19.75
CA SER A 145 -4.60 -4.50 20.91
C SER A 145 -3.47 -4.04 21.84
N ILE A 146 -3.70 -2.94 22.54
CA ILE A 146 -2.93 -2.64 23.76
C ILE A 146 -3.36 -3.70 24.78
N LYS A 147 -2.42 -4.50 25.32
CA LYS A 147 -2.66 -5.15 26.60
C LYS A 147 -2.52 -4.07 27.66
N SER A 148 -3.63 -3.72 28.29
CA SER A 148 -3.65 -2.94 29.53
C SER A 148 -2.84 -3.64 30.61
#